data_AF-A0A6L3NL95-F1
#
_entry.id   AF-A0A6L3NL95-F1
#
_cell.length_a   1.000
_cell.length_b   1.000
_cell.length_c   1.000
_cell.angle_alpha   90.00
_cell.angle_beta   90.00
_cell.angle_gamma   90.00
#
_symmetry.space_group_name_H-M   'P 1'
#
loop_
_entity.id
_entity.type
_entity.pdbx_description
1 polymer ?
#
loop_
_entity_poly.entity_id
_entity_poly.type
_entity_poly.pdbx_seq_one_letter_code
_entity_poly.pdbx_strand_id
1 'polypeptide(L)'
;MKANAAAPASPAMQAPLDADDALFFLSRTGFSPAPAEVARIVGMTRAQVVADTLGNVRRDPVTSWPDWLAESPPTRAQRQALTPDMRRDEQRERDRRYDALRAAWVNEMVMTPSPLTERMTLFWHGHFTSGQDKVPYPQTMAAQNALLRREALGNFGTLLHAVAKDPAMLQYLDGASNRKGRPNENFAREVMELFTLGEGRYTQRDVTEAARAMTGWSVDPDTLRFVVRPEWHDAGDKTILGETGAFDGDGFLDILLKRPDTARFIAGKLWREFVSDTPDAGALDIVAERFRASGYDIRAALAALWSTDAFWDPRNRGVLVKSPVEFVVGSVRLFDVAYGDPQMLANTVRTLGQNLFYPPNVKGWPGGAMWINSTTLLARKQFVEQLFRATETAGMRAPAHAIAQPVPNARAQAMPVAAPASVAGVRGAPA
;
A
#
# COMPACT_ATOMS: atom_id res chain seq x y z
N MET A 1 -14.65 -14.76 -24.22
CA MET A 1 -13.17 -14.87 -24.27
C MET A 1 -12.68 -14.47 -25.65
N LYS A 2 -12.29 -13.20 -25.83
CA LYS A 2 -11.35 -12.83 -26.90
C LYS A 2 -10.03 -12.61 -26.18
N ALA A 3 -9.04 -13.44 -26.49
CA ALA A 3 -7.68 -13.25 -26.01
C ALA A 3 -7.24 -11.86 -26.44
N ASN A 4 -6.89 -11.02 -25.46
CA ASN A 4 -6.37 -9.68 -25.70
C ASN A 4 -4.95 -9.86 -26.25
N ALA A 5 -4.81 -10.05 -27.56
CA ALA A 5 -3.52 -10.08 -28.22
C ALA A 5 -2.82 -8.75 -27.91
N ALA A 6 -1.72 -8.80 -27.15
CA ALA A 6 -0.93 -7.62 -26.87
C ALA A 6 -0.57 -6.97 -28.20
N ALA A 7 -1.01 -5.73 -28.41
CA ALA A 7 -0.58 -4.94 -29.55
C ALA A 7 0.97 -4.98 -29.60
N PRO A 8 1.58 -5.12 -30.79
CA PRO A 8 3.04 -5.14 -30.90
C PRO A 8 3.60 -3.89 -30.21
N ALA A 9 4.61 -4.08 -29.37
CA ALA A 9 5.23 -2.99 -28.63
C ALA A 9 5.70 -1.90 -29.62
N SER A 10 5.47 -0.63 -29.29
CA SER A 10 5.85 0.48 -30.17
C SER A 10 7.36 0.42 -30.49
N PRO A 11 7.82 0.98 -31.63
CA PRO A 11 9.24 1.01 -31.96
C PRO A 11 10.10 1.59 -30.83
N ALA A 12 9.56 2.58 -30.09
CA ALA A 12 10.22 3.16 -28.92
C ALA A 12 10.45 2.14 -27.79
N MET A 13 9.55 1.17 -27.61
CA MET A 13 9.70 0.12 -26.58
C MET A 13 10.74 -0.95 -26.94
N GLN A 14 11.21 -0.98 -28.19
CA GLN A 14 12.32 -1.83 -28.62
C GLN A 14 13.69 -1.15 -28.44
N ALA A 15 13.73 0.12 -28.00
CA ALA A 15 14.98 0.80 -27.73
C ALA A 15 15.73 0.12 -26.57
N PRO A 16 17.03 -0.18 -26.72
CA PRO A 16 17.86 -0.71 -25.64
C PRO A 16 18.12 0.38 -24.59
N LEU A 17 18.20 -0.01 -23.33
CA LEU A 17 18.52 0.86 -22.21
C LEU A 17 20.03 1.09 -22.16
N ASP A 18 20.44 2.35 -22.11
CA ASP A 18 21.77 2.72 -21.60
C ASP A 18 21.78 2.74 -20.05
N ALA A 19 22.90 3.15 -19.46
CA ALA A 19 23.05 3.23 -18.01
C ALA A 19 22.11 4.26 -17.36
N ASP A 20 21.83 5.37 -18.04
CA ASP A 20 20.96 6.43 -17.52
C ASP A 20 19.49 6.02 -17.57
N ASP A 21 19.05 5.38 -18.66
CA ASP A 21 17.73 4.80 -18.81
C ASP A 21 17.48 3.70 -17.75
N ALA A 22 18.48 2.83 -17.53
CA ALA A 22 18.43 1.79 -16.51
C ALA A 22 18.31 2.37 -15.09
N LEU A 23 19.16 3.35 -14.75
CA LEU A 23 19.14 4.02 -13.45
C LEU A 23 17.80 4.74 -13.23
N PHE A 24 17.31 5.46 -14.26
CA PHE A 24 16.02 6.14 -14.22
C PHE A 24 14.88 5.17 -13.95
N PHE A 25 14.80 4.08 -14.70
CA PHE A 25 13.73 3.10 -14.60
C PHE A 25 13.69 2.48 -13.20
N LEU A 26 14.81 1.92 -12.72
CA LEU A 26 14.88 1.27 -11.41
C LEU A 26 14.61 2.23 -10.26
N SER A 27 15.14 3.46 -10.33
CA SER A 27 14.90 4.50 -9.33
C SER A 27 13.42 4.89 -9.23
N ARG A 28 12.66 4.69 -10.31
CA ARG A 28 11.24 5.03 -10.39
C ARG A 28 10.34 3.89 -9.96
N THR A 29 10.67 2.66 -10.36
CA THR A 29 9.83 1.48 -10.13
C THR A 29 10.11 0.78 -8.80
N GLY A 30 11.12 1.21 -8.05
CA GLY A 30 11.46 0.68 -6.74
C GLY A 30 12.01 1.76 -5.83
N PHE A 31 13.09 1.45 -5.14
CA PHE A 31 13.92 2.43 -4.45
C PHE A 31 15.18 2.68 -5.28
N SER A 32 16.00 3.66 -4.91
CA SER A 32 17.25 3.91 -5.66
C SER A 32 18.12 2.64 -5.69
N PRO A 33 18.51 2.17 -6.89
CA PRO A 33 19.14 0.87 -7.07
C PRO A 33 20.61 0.88 -6.64
N ALA A 34 21.14 -0.27 -6.25
CA ALA A 34 22.58 -0.47 -6.17
C ALA A 34 23.21 -0.51 -7.58
N PRO A 35 24.49 -0.14 -7.76
CA PRO A 35 25.14 -0.15 -9.07
C PRO A 35 25.07 -1.49 -9.82
N ALA A 36 25.13 -2.61 -9.10
CA ALA A 36 25.00 -3.95 -9.68
C ALA A 36 23.61 -4.23 -10.28
N GLU A 37 22.54 -3.66 -9.70
CA GLU A 37 21.17 -3.80 -10.22
C GLU A 37 21.01 -3.05 -11.54
N VAL A 38 21.64 -1.86 -11.67
CA VAL A 38 21.67 -1.08 -12.92
C VAL A 38 22.39 -1.86 -14.01
N ALA A 39 23.60 -2.35 -13.74
CA ALA A 39 24.41 -3.08 -14.71
C ALA A 39 23.70 -4.32 -15.29
N ARG A 40 22.83 -4.99 -14.50
CA ARG A 40 22.07 -6.18 -14.93
C ARG A 40 21.10 -5.90 -16.08
N ILE A 41 20.54 -4.69 -16.16
CA ILE A 41 19.46 -4.37 -17.10
C ILE A 41 19.91 -3.50 -18.28
N VAL A 42 21.13 -2.96 -18.26
CA VAL A 42 21.71 -2.24 -19.39
C VAL A 42 21.74 -3.16 -20.63
N GLY A 43 21.30 -2.64 -21.77
CA GLY A 43 21.17 -3.38 -23.01
C GLY A 43 19.86 -4.16 -23.18
N MET A 44 19.06 -4.34 -22.12
CA MET A 44 17.67 -4.80 -22.28
C MET A 44 16.87 -3.75 -23.05
N THR A 45 15.89 -4.17 -23.84
CA THR A 45 14.90 -3.24 -24.38
C THR A 45 13.96 -2.74 -23.29
N ARG A 46 13.33 -1.58 -23.49
CA ARG A 46 12.29 -1.06 -22.58
C ARG A 46 11.16 -2.06 -22.34
N ALA A 47 10.74 -2.80 -23.38
CA ALA A 47 9.74 -3.85 -23.23
C ALA A 47 10.23 -5.01 -22.34
N GLN A 48 11.49 -5.43 -22.50
CA GLN A 48 12.09 -6.48 -21.69
C GLN A 48 12.22 -6.07 -20.22
N VAL A 49 12.67 -4.85 -19.91
CA VAL A 49 12.82 -4.43 -18.50
C VAL A 49 11.48 -4.30 -17.79
N VAL A 50 10.43 -3.82 -18.49
CA VAL A 50 9.07 -3.75 -17.95
C VAL A 50 8.56 -5.16 -17.64
N ALA A 51 8.77 -6.11 -18.56
CA ALA A 51 8.38 -7.50 -18.35
C ALA A 51 9.18 -8.18 -17.22
N ASP A 52 10.50 -7.97 -17.16
CA ASP A 52 11.38 -8.49 -16.10
C ASP A 52 10.93 -7.99 -14.72
N THR A 53 10.69 -6.69 -14.62
CA THR A 53 10.31 -6.03 -13.37
C THR A 53 8.93 -6.43 -12.88
N LEU A 54 7.97 -6.63 -13.81
CA LEU A 54 6.65 -7.13 -13.47
C LEU A 54 6.61 -8.65 -13.30
N GLY A 55 7.59 -9.41 -13.81
CA GLY A 55 7.66 -10.86 -13.67
C GLY A 55 8.34 -11.31 -12.37
N ASN A 56 9.36 -10.58 -11.93
CA ASN A 56 10.26 -10.99 -10.84
C ASN A 56 9.92 -10.33 -9.51
N VAL A 57 8.69 -10.53 -9.04
CA VAL A 57 8.22 -9.95 -7.78
C VAL A 57 7.92 -11.00 -6.72
N ARG A 58 8.17 -10.64 -5.46
CA ARG A 58 7.88 -11.46 -4.28
C ARG A 58 6.72 -10.86 -3.50
N ARG A 59 5.95 -11.71 -2.85
CA ARG A 59 4.85 -11.30 -1.95
C ARG A 59 5.22 -11.46 -0.48
N ASP A 60 6.14 -12.36 -0.18
CA ASP A 60 6.60 -12.61 1.18
C ASP A 60 7.85 -11.80 1.48
N PRO A 61 7.93 -11.18 2.68
CA PRO A 61 9.12 -10.46 3.10
C PRO A 61 10.30 -11.42 3.27
N VAL A 62 11.52 -10.91 3.07
CA VAL A 62 12.76 -11.68 3.25
C VAL A 62 13.42 -11.42 4.61
N THR A 63 13.02 -10.36 5.29
CA THR A 63 13.52 -9.99 6.62
C THR A 63 12.63 -10.53 7.74
N SER A 64 13.21 -10.64 8.93
CA SER A 64 12.45 -11.03 10.13
C SER A 64 11.54 -9.89 10.59
N TRP A 65 10.30 -10.24 10.91
CA TRP A 65 9.33 -9.34 11.54
C TRP A 65 9.24 -9.68 13.04
N PRO A 66 8.77 -8.74 13.90
CA PRO A 66 8.75 -8.97 15.34
C PRO A 66 7.87 -10.16 15.76
N ASP A 67 8.39 -11.03 16.62
CA ASP A 67 7.72 -12.28 17.05
C ASP A 67 6.37 -12.05 17.73
N TRP A 68 6.21 -10.92 18.43
CA TRP A 68 4.96 -10.56 19.11
C TRP A 68 3.78 -10.39 18.14
N LEU A 69 4.01 -10.32 16.83
CA LEU A 69 2.94 -10.35 15.82
C LEU A 69 2.15 -11.65 15.80
N ALA A 70 2.73 -12.75 16.29
CA ALA A 70 2.04 -14.02 16.47
C ALA A 70 1.16 -14.06 17.72
N GLU A 71 1.32 -13.09 18.65
CA GLU A 71 0.48 -13.00 19.85
C GLU A 71 -0.91 -12.43 19.52
N SER A 72 -1.94 -13.03 20.12
CA SER A 72 -3.30 -12.49 20.05
C SER A 72 -3.42 -11.18 20.84
N PRO A 73 -4.08 -10.15 20.29
CA PRO A 73 -4.48 -8.97 21.05
C PRO A 73 -5.39 -9.35 22.24
N PRO A 74 -5.43 -8.53 23.30
CA PRO A 74 -6.27 -8.80 24.47
C PRO A 74 -7.76 -8.73 24.12
N THR A 75 -8.54 -9.65 24.68
CA THR A 75 -10.00 -9.71 24.52
C THR A 75 -10.68 -8.48 25.14
N ARG A 76 -11.96 -8.26 24.81
CA ARG A 76 -12.74 -7.18 25.42
C ARG A 76 -12.77 -7.29 26.95
N ALA A 77 -12.96 -8.50 27.49
CA ALA A 77 -12.99 -8.74 28.92
C ALA A 77 -11.65 -8.40 29.58
N GLN A 78 -10.53 -8.80 28.97
CA GLN A 78 -9.18 -8.47 29.43
C GLN A 78 -8.95 -6.95 29.44
N ARG A 79 -9.35 -6.26 28.37
CA ARG A 79 -9.22 -4.79 28.27
C ARG A 79 -10.05 -4.05 29.31
N GLN A 80 -11.26 -4.53 29.62
CA GLN A 80 -12.15 -3.94 30.63
C GLN A 80 -11.66 -4.16 32.06
N ALA A 81 -10.88 -5.21 32.31
CA ALA A 81 -10.32 -5.52 33.62
C ALA A 81 -9.08 -4.67 33.97
N LEU A 82 -8.52 -3.90 33.02
CA LEU A 82 -7.28 -3.15 33.24
C LEU A 82 -7.48 -1.95 34.19
N THR A 83 -6.66 -1.91 35.23
CA THR A 83 -6.53 -0.72 36.10
C THR A 83 -5.97 0.47 35.30
N PRO A 84 -6.11 1.71 35.79
CA PRO A 84 -5.51 2.88 35.13
C PRO A 84 -4.01 2.75 34.87
N ASP A 85 -3.26 2.09 35.76
CA ASP A 85 -1.82 1.91 35.63
C ASP A 85 -1.48 0.88 34.55
N MET A 86 -2.16 -0.26 34.57
CA MET A 86 -2.05 -1.29 33.53
C MET A 86 -2.41 -0.75 32.15
N ARG A 87 -3.40 0.15 32.04
CA ARG A 87 -3.73 0.82 30.78
C ARG A 87 -2.60 1.71 30.26
N ARG A 88 -1.87 2.39 31.16
CA ARG A 88 -0.69 3.19 30.78
C ARG A 88 0.48 2.32 30.35
N ASP A 89 0.69 1.18 31.01
CA ASP A 89 1.68 0.19 30.60
C ASP A 89 1.36 -0.42 29.22
N GLU A 90 0.10 -0.82 29.01
CA GLU A 90 -0.35 -1.36 27.72
C GLU A 90 -0.17 -0.32 26.60
N GLN A 91 -0.51 0.95 26.84
CA GLN A 91 -0.28 2.02 25.86
C GLN A 91 1.21 2.15 25.51
N ARG A 92 2.10 2.20 26.52
CA ARG A 92 3.55 2.27 26.30
C ARG A 92 4.07 1.09 25.48
N GLU A 93 3.57 -0.11 25.75
CA GLU A 93 3.96 -1.31 25.02
C GLU A 93 3.46 -1.28 23.58
N ARG A 94 2.22 -0.84 23.34
CA ARG A 94 1.70 -0.65 21.97
C ARG A 94 2.52 0.36 21.17
N ASP A 95 2.92 1.46 21.80
CA ASP A 95 3.76 2.47 21.16
C ASP A 95 5.14 1.90 20.77
N ARG A 96 5.79 1.17 21.69
CA ARG A 96 7.05 0.45 21.39
C ARG A 96 6.91 -0.55 20.25
N ARG A 97 5.82 -1.33 20.25
CA ARG A 97 5.54 -2.32 19.21
C ARG A 97 5.29 -1.65 17.85
N TYR A 98 4.62 -0.51 17.82
CA TYR A 98 4.48 0.28 16.61
C TYR A 98 5.82 0.79 16.07
N ASP A 99 6.72 1.24 16.94
CA ASP A 99 8.06 1.67 16.53
C ASP A 99 8.87 0.51 15.95
N ALA A 100 8.84 -0.66 16.61
CA ALA A 100 9.45 -1.88 16.09
C ALA A 100 8.86 -2.32 14.74
N LEU A 101 7.54 -2.16 14.55
CA LEU A 101 6.87 -2.47 13.29
C LEU A 101 7.34 -1.55 12.14
N ARG A 102 7.53 -0.26 12.42
CA ARG A 102 8.10 0.70 11.45
C ARG A 102 9.52 0.31 11.07
N ALA A 103 10.35 0.00 12.07
CA ALA A 103 11.73 -0.42 11.87
C ALA A 103 11.81 -1.69 11.02
N ALA A 104 10.97 -2.69 11.31
CA ALA A 104 10.90 -3.93 10.54
C ALA A 104 10.52 -3.69 9.08
N TRP A 105 9.53 -2.83 8.81
CA TRP A 105 9.14 -2.54 7.43
C TRP A 105 10.20 -1.74 6.67
N VAL A 106 10.84 -0.75 7.31
CA VAL A 106 11.99 -0.04 6.72
C VAL A 106 13.13 -1.01 6.40
N ASN A 107 13.40 -1.96 7.31
CA ASN A 107 14.40 -3.01 7.08
C ASN A 107 14.05 -3.88 5.85
N GLU A 108 12.80 -4.31 5.70
CA GLU A 108 12.34 -5.03 4.51
C GLU A 108 12.55 -4.21 3.24
N MET A 109 12.17 -2.93 3.24
CA MET A 109 12.33 -2.03 2.09
C MET A 109 13.79 -1.86 1.66
N VAL A 110 14.73 -1.87 2.62
CA VAL A 110 16.17 -1.80 2.33
C VAL A 110 16.68 -3.14 1.78
N MET A 111 16.30 -4.26 2.37
CA MET A 111 16.91 -5.57 2.10
C MET A 111 16.23 -6.37 0.98
N THR A 112 15.00 -6.03 0.61
CA THR A 112 14.22 -6.84 -0.32
C THR A 112 14.86 -6.90 -1.71
N PRO A 113 14.88 -8.08 -2.36
CA PRO A 113 15.20 -8.21 -3.79
C PRO A 113 14.00 -7.84 -4.69
N SER A 114 12.85 -7.48 -4.11
CA SER A 114 11.62 -7.15 -4.83
C SER A 114 11.14 -5.71 -4.53
N PRO A 115 11.95 -4.68 -4.83
CA PRO A 115 11.67 -3.30 -4.41
C PRO A 115 10.36 -2.75 -4.97
N LEU A 116 9.92 -3.19 -6.15
CA LEU A 116 8.61 -2.81 -6.70
C LEU A 116 7.46 -3.24 -5.79
N THR A 117 7.51 -4.44 -5.19
CA THR A 117 6.46 -4.89 -4.27
C THR A 117 6.33 -3.91 -3.12
N GLU A 118 7.43 -3.58 -2.44
CA GLU A 118 7.35 -2.67 -1.29
C GLU A 118 7.03 -1.23 -1.71
N ARG A 119 7.47 -0.78 -2.89
CA ARG A 119 7.10 0.52 -3.44
C ARG A 119 5.58 0.62 -3.65
N MET A 120 4.97 -0.44 -4.18
CA MET A 120 3.52 -0.54 -4.34
C MET A 120 2.80 -0.74 -3.00
N THR A 121 3.34 -1.52 -2.06
CA THR A 121 2.79 -1.64 -0.70
C THR A 121 2.72 -0.27 -0.04
N LEU A 122 3.78 0.54 -0.15
CA LEU A 122 3.83 1.91 0.37
C LEU A 122 2.82 2.83 -0.32
N PHE A 123 2.70 2.74 -1.66
CA PHE A 123 1.68 3.47 -2.41
C PHE A 123 0.27 3.15 -1.92
N TRP A 124 -0.06 1.86 -1.77
CA TRP A 124 -1.36 1.44 -1.27
C TRP A 124 -1.58 1.81 0.19
N HIS A 125 -0.54 1.82 1.02
CA HIS A 125 -0.62 2.26 2.42
C HIS A 125 -0.93 3.76 2.54
N GLY A 126 -0.44 4.57 1.60
CA GLY A 126 -0.81 5.98 1.47
C GLY A 126 -2.15 6.22 0.75
N HIS A 127 -2.64 5.24 -0.01
CA HIS A 127 -3.93 5.33 -0.70
C HIS A 127 -5.09 4.90 0.20
N PHE A 128 -4.99 3.71 0.81
CA PHE A 128 -5.96 3.13 1.74
C PHE A 128 -5.56 3.43 3.17
N THR A 129 -5.68 4.70 3.53
CA THR A 129 -5.12 5.24 4.76
C THR A 129 -5.78 4.66 6.01
N SER A 130 -4.95 4.09 6.90
CA SER A 130 -5.26 3.75 8.28
C SER A 130 -4.12 4.21 9.20
N GLY A 131 -4.42 4.47 10.48
CA GLY A 131 -3.45 5.04 11.42
C GLY A 131 -3.53 4.52 12.86
N GLN A 132 -2.38 4.46 13.53
CA GLN A 132 -2.22 4.08 14.94
C GLN A 132 -3.09 4.92 15.90
N ASP A 133 -3.47 6.14 15.54
CA ASP A 133 -4.36 7.01 16.32
C ASP A 133 -5.75 6.40 16.56
N LYS A 134 -6.27 5.62 15.62
CA LYS A 134 -7.56 4.91 15.77
C LYS A 134 -7.45 3.39 15.70
N VAL A 135 -6.31 2.84 15.31
CA VAL A 135 -6.04 1.40 15.30
C VAL A 135 -5.09 1.09 16.44
N PRO A 136 -5.57 0.76 17.65
CA PRO A 136 -4.71 0.68 18.83
C PRO A 136 -3.69 -0.46 18.77
N TYR A 137 -4.03 -1.59 18.15
CA TYR A 137 -3.20 -2.80 18.15
C TYR A 137 -2.32 -2.89 16.89
N PRO A 138 -0.98 -2.88 17.04
CA PRO A 138 -0.06 -2.97 15.90
C PRO A 138 -0.25 -4.23 15.05
N GLN A 139 -0.69 -5.35 15.65
CA GLN A 139 -0.99 -6.58 14.91
C GLN A 139 -2.05 -6.35 13.82
N THR A 140 -3.03 -5.47 14.06
CA THR A 140 -4.08 -5.14 13.10
C THR A 140 -3.51 -4.33 11.93
N MET A 141 -2.66 -3.33 12.18
CA MET A 141 -1.98 -2.59 11.12
C MET A 141 -0.97 -3.45 10.34
N ALA A 142 -0.27 -4.37 11.02
CA ALA A 142 0.62 -5.32 10.38
C ALA A 142 -0.14 -6.26 9.44
N ALA A 143 -1.30 -6.77 9.86
CA ALA A 143 -2.17 -7.58 9.02
C ALA A 143 -2.66 -6.82 7.78
N GLN A 144 -3.03 -5.54 7.92
CA GLN A 144 -3.36 -4.69 6.78
C GLN A 144 -2.16 -4.52 5.84
N ASN A 145 -0.96 -4.21 6.37
CA ASN A 145 0.25 -4.08 5.56
C ASN A 145 0.55 -5.36 4.75
N ALA A 146 0.36 -6.53 5.36
CA ALA A 146 0.53 -7.81 4.69
C ALA A 146 -0.51 -8.07 3.59
N LEU A 147 -1.75 -7.61 3.80
CA LEU A 147 -2.79 -7.61 2.77
C LEU A 147 -2.38 -6.72 1.60
N LEU A 148 -1.94 -5.48 1.87
CA LEU A 148 -1.48 -4.55 0.84
C LEU A 148 -0.28 -5.12 0.06
N ARG A 149 0.67 -5.77 0.74
CA ARG A 149 1.84 -6.42 0.12
C ARG A 149 1.44 -7.58 -0.78
N ARG A 150 0.56 -8.45 -0.32
CA ARG A 150 0.09 -9.62 -1.09
C ARG A 150 -0.60 -9.18 -2.38
N GLU A 151 -1.43 -8.15 -2.30
CA GLU A 151 -2.20 -7.61 -3.42
C GLU A 151 -1.51 -6.45 -4.15
N ALA A 152 -0.27 -6.10 -3.80
CA ALA A 152 0.42 -4.89 -4.27
C ALA A 152 0.44 -4.75 -5.80
N LEU A 153 0.55 -5.89 -6.49
CA LEU A 153 0.54 -6.06 -7.93
C LEU A 153 -0.53 -7.07 -8.37
N GLY A 154 -1.60 -7.20 -7.58
CA GLY A 154 -2.72 -8.10 -7.84
C GLY A 154 -3.81 -7.42 -8.66
N ASN A 155 -5.05 -7.58 -8.22
CA ASN A 155 -6.21 -6.96 -8.83
C ASN A 155 -6.78 -5.87 -7.90
N PHE A 156 -7.02 -4.67 -8.43
CA PHE A 156 -7.51 -3.55 -7.60
C PHE A 156 -8.94 -3.78 -7.08
N GLY A 157 -9.80 -4.47 -7.83
CA GLY A 157 -11.12 -4.87 -7.31
C GLY A 157 -10.99 -5.79 -6.10
N THR A 158 -10.17 -6.84 -6.21
CA THR A 158 -9.86 -7.73 -5.07
C THR A 158 -9.29 -6.95 -3.88
N LEU A 159 -8.33 -6.06 -4.13
CA LEU A 159 -7.71 -5.24 -3.10
C LEU A 159 -8.73 -4.31 -2.43
N LEU A 160 -9.60 -3.65 -3.20
CA LEU A 160 -10.65 -2.77 -2.70
C LEU A 160 -11.60 -3.51 -1.76
N HIS A 161 -12.11 -4.67 -2.18
CA HIS A 161 -12.99 -5.49 -1.32
C HIS A 161 -12.27 -6.00 -0.07
N ALA A 162 -11.03 -6.42 -0.20
CA ALA A 162 -10.25 -6.93 0.92
C ALA A 162 -9.96 -5.82 1.96
N VAL A 163 -9.57 -4.63 1.52
CA VAL A 163 -9.34 -3.47 2.40
C VAL A 163 -10.66 -2.97 3.00
N ALA A 164 -11.76 -2.96 2.25
CA ALA A 164 -13.03 -2.48 2.77
C ALA A 164 -13.54 -3.32 3.97
N LYS A 165 -13.12 -4.59 4.03
CA LYS A 165 -13.41 -5.54 5.11
C LYS A 165 -12.24 -5.71 6.09
N ASP A 166 -11.15 -4.95 5.93
CA ASP A 166 -9.99 -5.01 6.81
C ASP A 166 -10.31 -4.37 8.19
N PRO A 167 -9.97 -5.02 9.32
CA PRO A 167 -10.25 -4.48 10.64
C PRO A 167 -9.56 -3.15 10.95
N ALA A 168 -8.39 -2.85 10.36
CA ALA A 168 -7.73 -1.55 10.56
C ALA A 168 -8.54 -0.44 9.88
N MET A 169 -8.96 -0.67 8.64
CA MET A 169 -9.81 0.26 7.87
C MET A 169 -11.16 0.52 8.56
N LEU A 170 -11.85 -0.54 9.00
CA LEU A 170 -13.13 -0.43 9.68
C LEU A 170 -13.04 0.30 11.03
N GLN A 171 -11.92 0.20 11.73
CA GLN A 171 -11.67 0.97 12.95
C GLN A 171 -11.34 2.44 12.64
N TYR A 172 -10.49 2.68 11.65
CA TYR A 172 -10.00 4.02 11.31
C TYR A 172 -11.11 4.95 10.80
N LEU A 173 -12.01 4.42 9.96
CA LEU A 173 -13.12 5.19 9.37
C LEU A 173 -14.46 4.99 10.09
N ASP A 174 -14.42 4.42 11.29
CA ASP A 174 -15.58 4.18 12.16
C ASP A 174 -16.66 3.27 11.54
N GLY A 175 -16.29 2.51 10.51
CA GLY A 175 -17.15 1.56 9.78
C GLY A 175 -17.64 0.40 10.63
N ALA A 176 -16.86 -0.04 11.63
CA ALA A 176 -17.23 -1.15 12.51
C ALA A 176 -18.49 -0.88 13.37
N SER A 177 -18.92 0.38 13.46
CA SER A 177 -20.10 0.83 14.22
C SER A 177 -21.33 1.08 13.35
N ASN A 178 -21.25 0.83 12.04
CA ASN A 178 -22.29 1.16 11.08
C ASN A 178 -23.50 0.20 11.18
N ARG A 179 -24.68 0.74 11.51
CA ARG A 179 -25.90 -0.05 11.78
C ARG A 179 -27.12 0.54 11.07
N LYS A 180 -28.04 -0.33 10.67
CA LYS A 180 -29.34 0.06 10.12
C LYS A 180 -30.07 1.02 11.05
N GLY A 181 -30.79 1.97 10.47
CA GLY A 181 -31.49 3.05 11.18
C GLY A 181 -30.59 4.22 11.60
N ARG A 182 -29.27 4.04 11.72
CA ARG A 182 -28.28 5.11 11.92
C ARG A 182 -27.02 4.88 11.08
N PRO A 183 -27.12 4.92 9.73
CA PRO A 183 -25.96 4.69 8.88
C PRO A 183 -24.85 5.71 9.13
N ASN A 184 -23.61 5.23 9.24
CA ASN A 184 -22.42 6.08 9.31
C ASN A 184 -21.88 6.33 7.90
N GLU A 185 -22.06 7.56 7.41
CA GLU A 185 -21.69 7.96 6.06
C GLU A 185 -20.18 8.12 5.83
N ASN A 186 -19.39 8.28 6.89
CA ASN A 186 -17.97 8.61 6.78
C ASN A 186 -17.23 7.61 5.89
N PHE A 187 -17.32 6.32 6.21
CA PHE A 187 -16.60 5.30 5.46
C PHE A 187 -17.06 5.21 3.99
N ALA A 188 -18.37 5.25 3.73
CA ALA A 188 -18.91 5.20 2.37
C ALA A 188 -18.45 6.40 1.53
N ARG A 189 -18.40 7.60 2.14
CA ARG A 189 -17.88 8.81 1.50
C ARG A 189 -16.41 8.67 1.15
N GLU A 190 -15.56 8.25 2.09
CA GLU A 190 -14.13 8.11 1.81
C GLU A 190 -13.85 7.06 0.72
N VAL A 191 -14.62 5.95 0.69
CA VAL A 191 -14.50 4.95 -0.37
C VAL A 191 -14.81 5.55 -1.74
N MET A 192 -15.87 6.35 -1.87
CA MET A 192 -16.19 7.04 -3.12
C MET A 192 -15.17 8.14 -3.46
N GLU A 193 -14.82 8.99 -2.49
CA GLU A 193 -14.06 10.21 -2.69
C GLU A 193 -12.55 9.96 -2.84
N LEU A 194 -11.96 9.25 -1.88
CA LEU A 194 -10.50 9.15 -1.76
C LEU A 194 -9.93 7.88 -2.37
N PHE A 195 -10.74 6.81 -2.40
CA PHE A 195 -10.27 5.49 -2.79
C PHE A 195 -10.73 5.06 -4.19
N THR A 196 -11.77 5.67 -4.77
CA THR A 196 -12.30 5.21 -6.07
C THR A 196 -12.60 6.33 -7.07
N LEU A 197 -13.65 7.11 -6.92
CA LEU A 197 -14.17 8.00 -7.97
C LEU A 197 -13.47 9.36 -8.02
N GLY A 198 -12.99 9.84 -6.87
CA GLY A 198 -12.59 11.23 -6.71
C GLY A 198 -13.76 12.14 -6.32
N GLU A 199 -13.43 13.35 -5.89
CA GLU A 199 -14.39 14.40 -5.52
C GLU A 199 -15.33 14.76 -6.69
N GLY A 200 -16.61 15.01 -6.39
CA GLY A 200 -17.59 15.55 -7.34
C GLY A 200 -18.20 14.53 -8.32
N ARG A 201 -18.02 13.23 -8.10
CA ARG A 201 -18.51 12.16 -8.99
C ARG A 201 -19.72 11.37 -8.45
N TYR A 202 -20.27 11.80 -7.32
CA TYR A 202 -21.41 11.20 -6.63
C TYR A 202 -22.23 12.30 -5.96
N THR A 203 -23.46 11.97 -5.57
CA THR A 203 -24.35 12.86 -4.83
C THR A 203 -24.35 12.53 -3.34
N GLN A 204 -24.89 13.43 -2.52
CA GLN A 204 -25.11 13.17 -1.10
C GLN A 204 -26.02 11.94 -0.88
N ARG A 205 -27.02 11.74 -1.75
CA ARG A 205 -27.90 10.58 -1.68
C ARG A 205 -27.14 9.27 -1.91
N ASP A 206 -26.20 9.25 -2.85
CA ASP A 206 -25.37 8.06 -3.11
C ASP A 206 -24.56 7.70 -1.86
N VAL A 207 -24.02 8.68 -1.14
CA VAL A 207 -23.29 8.45 0.12
C VAL A 207 -24.21 7.83 1.17
N THR A 208 -25.40 8.39 1.39
CA THR A 208 -26.37 7.84 2.36
C THR A 208 -26.77 6.40 2.01
N GLU A 209 -27.04 6.12 0.73
CA GLU A 209 -27.45 4.80 0.26
C GLU A 209 -26.31 3.78 0.30
N ALA A 210 -25.08 4.19 -0.01
CA ALA A 210 -23.89 3.36 0.16
C ALA A 210 -23.60 3.09 1.64
N ALA A 211 -23.79 4.07 2.52
CA ALA A 211 -23.66 3.87 3.96
C ALA A 211 -24.65 2.82 4.47
N ARG A 212 -25.90 2.82 3.95
CA ARG A 212 -26.89 1.75 4.21
C ARG A 212 -26.38 0.40 3.71
N ALA A 213 -25.78 0.32 2.52
CA ALA A 213 -25.25 -0.92 1.96
C ALA A 213 -24.13 -1.52 2.84
N MET A 214 -23.29 -0.67 3.43
CA MET A 214 -22.19 -1.11 4.30
C MET A 214 -22.59 -1.38 5.76
N THR A 215 -23.88 -1.30 6.12
CA THR A 215 -24.33 -1.60 7.49
C THR A 215 -24.11 -3.06 7.84
N GLY A 216 -23.79 -3.34 9.11
CA GLY A 216 -23.57 -4.71 9.60
C GLY A 216 -22.15 -5.25 9.41
N TRP A 217 -21.29 -4.57 8.66
CA TRP A 217 -19.85 -4.83 8.71
C TRP A 217 -19.29 -4.35 10.05
N SER A 218 -18.60 -5.23 10.76
CA SER A 218 -18.12 -4.98 12.12
C SER A 218 -16.78 -5.65 12.35
N VAL A 219 -16.11 -5.26 13.44
CA VAL A 219 -14.97 -5.98 14.00
C VAL A 219 -15.43 -6.73 15.25
N ASP A 220 -15.04 -7.98 15.38
CA ASP A 220 -15.26 -8.76 16.59
C ASP A 220 -14.36 -8.22 17.73
N PRO A 221 -14.93 -7.87 18.89
CA PRO A 221 -14.18 -7.18 19.93
C PRO A 221 -13.19 -8.07 20.69
N ASP A 222 -13.24 -9.39 20.53
CA ASP A 222 -12.34 -10.31 21.23
C ASP A 222 -11.19 -10.79 20.33
N THR A 223 -11.48 -11.01 19.05
CA THR A 223 -10.51 -11.50 18.08
C THR A 223 -9.93 -10.40 17.19
N LEU A 224 -10.55 -9.22 17.16
CA LEU A 224 -10.25 -8.11 16.25
C LEU A 224 -10.27 -8.51 14.77
N ARG A 225 -11.13 -9.49 14.43
CA ARG A 225 -11.36 -9.94 13.06
C ARG A 225 -12.64 -9.35 12.49
N PHE A 226 -12.71 -9.29 11.16
CA PHE A 226 -13.91 -8.90 10.45
C PHE A 226 -15.05 -9.87 10.73
N VAL A 227 -16.25 -9.34 10.96
CA VAL A 227 -17.49 -10.10 11.08
C VAL A 227 -18.63 -9.35 10.41
N VAL A 228 -19.58 -10.10 9.85
CA VAL A 228 -20.86 -9.57 9.38
C VAL A 228 -21.91 -9.83 10.46
N ARG A 229 -22.68 -8.80 10.79
CA ARG A 229 -23.79 -8.81 11.74
C ARG A 229 -25.11 -8.59 10.97
N PRO A 230 -25.78 -9.67 10.52
CA PRO A 230 -26.98 -9.56 9.69
C PRO A 230 -28.10 -8.74 10.35
N GLU A 231 -28.20 -8.79 11.67
CA GLU A 231 -29.17 -8.06 12.46
C GLU A 231 -28.96 -6.53 12.42
N TRP A 232 -27.74 -6.08 12.13
CA TRP A 232 -27.39 -4.67 11.93
C TRP A 232 -27.49 -4.22 10.47
N HIS A 233 -27.63 -5.14 9.53
CA HIS A 233 -27.68 -4.81 8.11
C HIS A 233 -29.08 -4.31 7.68
N ASP A 234 -29.10 -3.26 6.88
CA ASP A 234 -30.28 -2.77 6.18
C ASP A 234 -30.44 -3.56 4.88
N ALA A 235 -31.36 -4.53 4.86
CA ALA A 235 -31.63 -5.37 3.69
C ALA A 235 -32.59 -4.72 2.66
N GLY A 236 -33.06 -3.49 2.89
CA GLY A 236 -33.95 -2.81 1.97
C GLY A 236 -33.26 -2.43 0.65
N ASP A 237 -34.07 -2.09 -0.36
CA ASP A 237 -33.54 -1.60 -1.63
C ASP A 237 -32.78 -0.28 -1.43
N LYS A 238 -31.71 -0.15 -2.21
CA LYS A 238 -30.79 0.98 -2.22
C LYS A 238 -30.57 1.47 -3.63
N THR A 239 -30.51 2.77 -3.83
CA THR A 239 -30.17 3.36 -5.14
C THR A 239 -28.82 4.05 -5.06
N ILE A 240 -27.81 3.51 -5.72
CA ILE A 240 -26.43 3.99 -5.68
C ILE A 240 -25.95 4.20 -7.11
N LEU A 241 -25.57 5.43 -7.45
CA LEU A 241 -25.05 5.82 -8.78
C LEU A 241 -25.96 5.41 -9.95
N GLY A 242 -27.28 5.43 -9.70
CA GLY A 242 -28.32 5.09 -10.68
C GLY A 242 -28.67 3.60 -10.76
N GLU A 243 -27.99 2.71 -10.03
CA GLU A 243 -28.37 1.31 -9.91
C GLU A 243 -29.24 1.11 -8.66
N THR A 244 -30.34 0.34 -8.76
CA THR A 244 -31.25 0.04 -7.66
C THR A 244 -31.33 -1.45 -7.38
N GLY A 245 -31.22 -1.83 -6.10
CA GLY A 245 -31.42 -3.20 -5.64
C GLY A 245 -31.09 -3.37 -4.16
N ALA A 246 -31.25 -4.59 -3.64
CA ALA A 246 -30.91 -4.93 -2.25
C ALA A 246 -29.39 -5.10 -2.06
N PHE A 247 -28.61 -4.07 -2.39
CA PHE A 247 -27.15 -4.11 -2.33
C PHE A 247 -26.63 -4.20 -0.89
N ASP A 248 -25.64 -5.05 -0.68
CA ASP A 248 -24.79 -5.04 0.50
C ASP A 248 -23.48 -4.26 0.22
N GLY A 249 -22.55 -4.28 1.16
CA GLY A 249 -21.30 -3.54 1.01
C GLY A 249 -20.45 -4.05 -0.16
N ASP A 250 -20.47 -5.35 -0.48
CA ASP A 250 -19.75 -5.88 -1.64
C ASP A 250 -20.42 -5.41 -2.94
N GLY A 251 -21.75 -5.45 -3.03
CA GLY A 251 -22.50 -4.91 -4.17
C GLY A 251 -22.28 -3.40 -4.40
N PHE A 252 -22.12 -2.62 -3.33
CA PHE A 252 -21.71 -1.22 -3.44
C PHE A 252 -20.33 -1.06 -4.09
N LEU A 253 -19.33 -1.83 -3.66
CA LEU A 253 -17.98 -1.78 -4.24
C LEU A 253 -17.98 -2.20 -5.72
N ASP A 254 -18.78 -3.20 -6.08
CA ASP A 254 -18.96 -3.62 -7.47
C ASP A 254 -19.53 -2.51 -8.35
N ILE A 255 -20.50 -1.73 -7.84
CA ILE A 255 -21.03 -0.55 -8.56
C ILE A 255 -19.93 0.47 -8.82
N LEU A 256 -19.03 0.72 -7.86
CA LEU A 256 -17.89 1.62 -8.06
C LEU A 256 -16.94 1.10 -9.13
N LEU A 257 -16.65 -0.19 -9.16
CA LEU A 257 -15.77 -0.80 -10.17
C LEU A 257 -16.38 -0.74 -11.58
N LYS A 258 -17.71 -0.71 -11.70
CA LYS A 258 -18.39 -0.46 -12.99
C LYS A 258 -18.23 0.97 -13.50
N ARG A 259 -17.77 1.94 -12.70
CA ARG A 259 -17.57 3.33 -13.15
C ARG A 259 -16.23 3.49 -13.89
N PRO A 260 -16.18 4.10 -15.09
CA PRO A 260 -14.91 4.41 -15.75
C PRO A 260 -14.06 5.41 -14.95
N ASP A 261 -14.73 6.26 -14.17
CA ASP A 261 -14.10 7.23 -13.25
C ASP A 261 -13.13 6.55 -12.28
N THR A 262 -13.46 5.36 -11.77
CA THR A 262 -12.59 4.58 -10.86
C THR A 262 -11.26 4.23 -11.51
N ALA A 263 -11.28 3.69 -12.74
CA ALA A 263 -10.06 3.34 -13.44
C ALA A 263 -9.20 4.56 -13.74
N ARG A 264 -9.82 5.68 -14.16
CA ARG A 264 -9.10 6.93 -14.44
C ARG A 264 -8.51 7.56 -13.19
N PHE A 265 -9.22 7.51 -12.06
CA PHE A 265 -8.73 8.02 -10.78
C PHE A 265 -7.49 7.27 -10.29
N ILE A 266 -7.55 5.93 -10.27
CA ILE A 266 -6.43 5.10 -9.85
C ILE A 266 -5.25 5.22 -10.81
N ALA A 267 -5.49 5.17 -12.13
CA ALA A 267 -4.44 5.40 -13.13
C ALA A 267 -3.79 6.78 -12.93
N GLY A 268 -4.56 7.80 -12.57
CA GLY A 268 -4.05 9.15 -12.28
C GLY A 268 -3.19 9.21 -11.02
N LYS A 269 -3.51 8.43 -9.99
CA LYS A 269 -2.65 8.29 -8.79
C LYS A 269 -1.35 7.54 -9.12
N LEU A 270 -1.42 6.46 -9.89
CA LEU A 270 -0.23 5.74 -10.36
C LEU A 270 0.65 6.60 -11.27
N TRP A 271 0.05 7.43 -12.13
CA TRP A 271 0.79 8.39 -12.95
C TRP A 271 1.60 9.35 -12.10
N ARG A 272 0.96 9.96 -11.09
CA ARG A 272 1.64 10.88 -10.16
C ARG A 272 2.73 10.22 -9.34
N GLU A 273 2.63 8.91 -9.13
CA GLU A 273 3.66 8.15 -8.44
C GLU A 273 4.88 7.85 -9.34
N PHE A 274 4.64 7.48 -10.60
CA PHE A 274 5.68 6.90 -11.45
C PHE A 274 6.15 7.77 -12.63
N VAL A 275 5.41 8.81 -13.02
CA VAL A 275 5.74 9.63 -14.20
C VAL A 275 6.05 11.05 -13.78
N SER A 276 5.02 11.79 -13.35
CA SER A 276 5.10 13.24 -13.08
C SER A 276 3.87 13.72 -12.30
N ASP A 277 3.99 14.89 -11.65
CA ASP A 277 2.88 15.49 -10.90
C ASP A 277 1.68 15.89 -11.79
N THR A 278 1.91 16.09 -13.09
CA THR A 278 0.90 16.51 -14.06
C THR A 278 0.66 15.40 -15.09
N PRO A 279 -0.47 14.67 -15.00
CA PRO A 279 -0.82 13.65 -15.99
C PRO A 279 -1.06 14.21 -17.39
N ASP A 280 -0.50 13.56 -18.41
CA ASP A 280 -0.93 13.75 -19.79
C ASP A 280 -2.31 13.14 -19.96
N ALA A 281 -3.30 13.95 -20.33
CA ALA A 281 -4.70 13.51 -20.34
C ALA A 281 -4.96 12.34 -21.31
N GLY A 282 -4.35 12.38 -22.51
CA GLY A 282 -4.58 11.36 -23.54
C GLY A 282 -3.90 10.04 -23.22
N ALA A 283 -2.65 10.09 -22.76
CA ALA A 283 -1.94 8.90 -22.30
C ALA A 283 -2.58 8.30 -21.05
N LEU A 284 -3.07 9.14 -20.13
CA LEU A 284 -3.81 8.68 -18.95
C LEU A 284 -5.09 7.93 -19.32
N ASP A 285 -5.86 8.41 -20.31
CA ASP A 285 -7.07 7.71 -20.78
C ASP A 285 -6.74 6.32 -21.32
N ILE A 286 -5.67 6.19 -22.10
CA ILE A 286 -5.22 4.90 -22.64
C ILE A 286 -4.84 3.94 -21.50
N VAL A 287 -4.11 4.43 -20.48
CA VAL A 287 -3.74 3.61 -19.32
C VAL A 287 -4.98 3.19 -18.53
N ALA A 288 -5.91 4.12 -18.28
CA ALA A 288 -7.15 3.86 -17.56
C ALA A 288 -8.05 2.86 -18.30
N GLU A 289 -8.16 2.97 -19.61
CA GLU A 289 -8.92 2.03 -20.44
C GLU A 289 -8.30 0.63 -20.37
N ARG A 290 -6.97 0.50 -20.53
CA ARG A 290 -6.28 -0.80 -20.41
C ARG A 290 -6.45 -1.41 -19.03
N PHE A 291 -6.34 -0.61 -17.98
CA PHE A 291 -6.54 -1.06 -16.60
C PHE A 291 -7.97 -1.57 -16.37
N ARG A 292 -8.97 -0.87 -16.90
CA ARG A 292 -10.36 -1.30 -16.81
C ARG A 292 -10.64 -2.55 -17.65
N ALA A 293 -10.13 -2.60 -18.88
CA ALA A 293 -10.34 -3.69 -19.82
C ALA A 293 -9.66 -5.00 -19.37
N SER A 294 -8.58 -4.92 -18.58
CA SER A 294 -7.96 -6.07 -17.94
C SER A 294 -8.76 -6.59 -16.72
N GLY A 295 -9.88 -5.93 -16.39
CA GLY A 295 -10.66 -6.24 -15.19
C GLY A 295 -10.00 -5.74 -13.91
N TYR A 296 -9.27 -4.62 -13.96
CA TYR A 296 -8.52 -4.02 -12.84
C TYR A 296 -7.25 -4.77 -12.42
N ASP A 297 -6.56 -5.43 -13.35
CA ASP A 297 -5.22 -5.97 -13.11
C ASP A 297 -4.19 -4.82 -12.95
N ILE A 298 -3.55 -4.73 -11.79
CA ILE A 298 -2.59 -3.67 -11.45
C ILE A 298 -1.32 -3.78 -12.30
N ARG A 299 -0.85 -5.00 -12.65
CA ARG A 299 0.32 -5.18 -13.52
C ARG A 299 0.02 -4.69 -14.92
N ALA A 300 -1.20 -4.94 -15.42
CA ALA A 300 -1.61 -4.42 -16.71
C ALA A 300 -1.62 -2.88 -16.74
N ALA A 301 -2.04 -2.23 -15.65
CA ALA A 301 -1.99 -0.77 -15.53
C ALA A 301 -0.54 -0.26 -15.53
N LEU A 302 0.34 -0.86 -14.73
CA LEU A 302 1.76 -0.46 -14.66
C LEU A 302 2.48 -0.71 -15.98
N ALA A 303 2.23 -1.86 -16.63
CA ALA A 303 2.78 -2.17 -17.95
C ALA A 303 2.34 -1.13 -18.99
N ALA A 304 1.05 -0.76 -19.00
CA ALA A 304 0.54 0.28 -19.87
C ALA A 304 1.18 1.65 -19.59
N LEU A 305 1.30 2.02 -18.30
CA LEU A 305 1.89 3.29 -17.86
C LEU A 305 3.35 3.42 -18.27
N TRP A 306 4.17 2.42 -17.98
CA TRP A 306 5.60 2.42 -18.30
C TRP A 306 5.90 2.16 -19.78
N SER A 307 4.88 1.84 -20.58
CA SER A 307 4.98 1.75 -22.04
C SER A 307 4.61 3.06 -22.74
N THR A 308 4.25 4.12 -22.00
CA THR A 308 3.94 5.44 -22.58
C THR A 308 5.23 6.18 -22.93
N ASP A 309 5.19 6.97 -24.01
CA ASP A 309 6.32 7.84 -24.37
C ASP A 309 6.61 8.87 -23.25
N ALA A 310 5.56 9.33 -22.56
CA ALA A 310 5.68 10.26 -21.44
C ALA A 310 6.54 9.70 -20.30
N PHE A 311 6.45 8.40 -19.98
CA PHE A 311 7.30 7.80 -18.94
C PHE A 311 8.79 7.88 -19.29
N TRP A 312 9.15 7.71 -20.57
CA TRP A 312 10.55 7.71 -21.02
C TRP A 312 11.06 9.09 -21.43
N ASP A 313 10.19 10.10 -21.49
CA ASP A 313 10.54 11.47 -21.89
C ASP A 313 11.60 12.08 -20.96
N PRO A 314 12.71 12.62 -21.49
CA PRO A 314 13.75 13.28 -20.68
C PRO A 314 13.20 14.38 -19.76
N ARG A 315 12.12 15.05 -20.14
CA ARG A 315 11.47 16.11 -19.33
C ARG A 315 10.84 15.59 -18.05
N ASN A 316 10.55 14.30 -17.94
CA ASN A 316 10.00 13.66 -16.74
C ASN A 316 11.09 13.01 -15.87
N ARG A 317 12.39 13.17 -16.20
CA ARG A 317 13.50 12.72 -15.36
C ARG A 317 13.77 13.69 -14.22
N GLY A 318 13.79 13.19 -12.99
CA GLY A 318 14.10 14.00 -11.80
C GLY A 318 13.02 14.99 -11.36
N VAL A 319 11.82 14.92 -11.93
CA VAL A 319 10.73 15.89 -11.62
C VAL A 319 9.92 15.56 -10.37
N LEU A 320 10.03 14.35 -9.82
CA LEU A 320 9.33 13.97 -8.59
C LEU A 320 10.28 14.07 -7.40
N VAL A 321 9.80 14.74 -6.35
CA VAL A 321 10.49 14.80 -5.06
C VAL A 321 10.30 13.47 -4.34
N LYS A 322 11.40 12.75 -4.08
CA LYS A 322 11.40 11.52 -3.27
C LYS A 322 10.76 11.79 -1.90
N SER A 323 9.77 10.97 -1.53
CA SER A 323 9.25 10.93 -0.17
C SER A 323 10.35 10.58 0.84
N PRO A 324 10.16 10.87 2.14
CA PRO A 324 11.13 10.48 3.17
C PRO A 324 11.54 9.01 3.15
N VAL A 325 10.61 8.08 2.94
CA VAL A 325 10.94 6.64 2.83
C VAL A 325 11.81 6.39 1.60
N GLU A 326 11.42 6.88 0.43
CA GLU A 326 12.20 6.69 -0.80
C GLU A 326 13.60 7.29 -0.70
N PHE A 327 13.74 8.43 -0.03
CA PHE A 327 15.01 9.09 0.19
C PHE A 327 15.91 8.30 1.13
N VAL A 328 15.41 7.90 2.30
CA VAL A 328 16.21 7.17 3.30
C VAL A 328 16.57 5.77 2.81
N VAL A 329 15.57 4.98 2.41
CA VAL A 329 15.78 3.62 1.91
C VAL A 329 16.64 3.64 0.64
N GLY A 330 16.34 4.54 -0.30
CA GLY A 330 17.09 4.66 -1.55
C GLY A 330 18.54 5.06 -1.32
N SER A 331 18.84 5.95 -0.38
CA SER A 331 20.23 6.33 -0.10
C SER A 331 21.03 5.17 0.49
N VAL A 332 20.45 4.42 1.44
CA VAL A 332 21.12 3.25 2.05
C VAL A 332 21.41 2.19 0.98
N ARG A 333 20.44 1.91 0.09
CA ARG A 333 20.61 0.94 -1.01
C ARG A 333 21.61 1.40 -2.07
N LEU A 334 21.53 2.65 -2.51
CA LEU A 334 22.38 3.18 -3.57
C LEU A 334 23.87 3.14 -3.19
N PHE A 335 24.18 3.45 -1.93
CA PHE A 335 25.54 3.48 -1.42
C PHE A 335 25.97 2.18 -0.73
N ASP A 336 25.12 1.15 -0.74
CA ASP A 336 25.36 -0.16 -0.12
C ASP A 336 25.90 -0.05 1.32
N VAL A 337 25.25 0.78 2.13
CA VAL A 337 25.75 1.13 3.46
C VAL A 337 25.22 0.14 4.49
N ALA A 338 26.14 -0.53 5.17
CA ALA A 338 25.80 -1.31 6.35
C ALA A 338 25.22 -0.39 7.44
N TYR A 339 24.07 -0.76 7.97
CA TYR A 339 23.43 -0.10 9.10
C TYR A 339 23.21 -1.11 10.22
N GLY A 340 23.34 -0.65 11.47
CA GLY A 340 23.15 -1.50 12.64
C GLY A 340 21.68 -1.67 13.01
N ASP A 341 21.03 -0.56 13.36
CA ASP A 341 19.66 -0.56 13.89
C ASP A 341 18.67 0.07 12.90
N PRO A 342 17.73 -0.71 12.32
CA PRO A 342 16.68 -0.18 11.44
C PRO A 342 15.79 0.88 12.12
N GLN A 343 15.73 0.92 13.46
CA GLN A 343 14.98 1.93 14.20
C GLN A 343 15.51 3.34 13.96
N MET A 344 16.82 3.50 13.75
CA MET A 344 17.41 4.81 13.41
C MET A 344 16.93 5.32 12.05
N LEU A 345 16.80 4.42 11.07
CA LEU A 345 16.26 4.75 9.75
C LEU A 345 14.78 5.12 9.85
N ALA A 346 13.98 4.34 10.58
CA ALA A 346 12.56 4.65 10.81
C ALA A 346 12.37 5.99 11.54
N ASN A 347 13.22 6.32 12.51
CA ASN A 347 13.23 7.62 13.19
C ASN A 347 13.59 8.77 12.23
N THR A 348 14.52 8.55 11.32
CA THR A 348 14.87 9.55 10.30
C THR A 348 13.71 9.79 9.35
N VAL A 349 13.07 8.72 8.85
CA VAL A 349 11.87 8.79 8.03
C VAL A 349 10.74 9.57 8.72
N ARG A 350 10.51 9.32 10.01
CA ARG A 350 9.55 10.07 10.84
C ARG A 350 9.92 11.54 10.96
N THR A 351 11.18 11.85 11.25
CA THR A 351 11.69 13.24 11.38
C THR A 351 11.52 14.03 10.09
N LEU A 352 11.63 13.35 8.95
CA LEU A 352 11.42 13.94 7.63
C LEU A 352 9.94 14.07 7.23
N GLY A 353 9.01 13.60 8.07
CA GLY A 353 7.57 13.86 7.95
C GLY A 353 6.70 12.68 7.50
N GLN A 354 7.26 11.48 7.31
CA GLN A 354 6.50 10.31 6.86
C GLN A 354 6.48 9.18 7.91
N ASN A 355 5.85 9.43 9.05
CA ASN A 355 5.76 8.43 10.12
C ASN A 355 4.89 7.23 9.70
N LEU A 356 5.50 6.14 9.23
CA LEU A 356 4.78 4.94 8.77
C LEU A 356 3.73 4.46 9.78
N PHE A 357 2.60 3.94 9.31
CA PHE A 357 1.42 3.59 10.13
C PHE A 357 0.79 4.75 10.93
N TYR A 358 1.20 6.00 10.70
CA TYR A 358 0.66 7.19 11.35
C TYR A 358 0.54 8.36 10.34
N PRO A 359 -0.34 8.23 9.34
CA PRO A 359 -0.61 9.28 8.37
C PRO A 359 -1.22 10.52 9.05
N PRO A 360 -0.99 11.73 8.52
CA PRO A 360 -1.47 12.96 9.16
C PRO A 360 -2.99 13.16 9.07
N ASN A 361 -3.67 12.53 8.10
CA ASN A 361 -5.12 12.53 7.94
C ASN A 361 -5.55 11.43 6.94
N VAL A 362 -6.86 11.28 6.73
CA VAL A 362 -7.47 10.27 5.84
C VAL A 362 -7.00 10.32 4.38
N LYS A 363 -6.55 11.49 3.89
CA LYS A 363 -5.99 11.64 2.53
C LYS A 363 -4.55 11.08 2.40
N GLY A 364 -3.96 10.59 3.48
CA GLY A 364 -2.61 10.02 3.52
C GLY A 364 -1.55 11.10 3.74
N TRP A 365 -0.33 10.87 3.24
CA TRP A 365 0.73 11.89 3.30
C TRP A 365 0.69 12.81 2.08
N PRO A 366 0.87 14.14 2.26
CA PRO A 366 1.03 15.05 1.14
C PRO A 366 2.32 14.72 0.38
N GLY A 367 2.23 14.59 -0.94
CA GLY A 367 3.37 14.31 -1.81
C GLY A 367 4.12 15.55 -2.30
N GLY A 368 5.07 15.34 -3.21
CA GLY A 368 5.73 16.39 -3.98
C GLY A 368 6.55 17.37 -3.14
N ALA A 369 6.48 18.66 -3.49
CA ALA A 369 7.28 19.72 -2.87
C ALA A 369 7.02 19.90 -1.37
N MET A 370 5.89 19.42 -0.84
CA MET A 370 5.57 19.48 0.60
C MET A 370 6.54 18.69 1.47
N TRP A 371 7.31 17.77 0.87
CA TRP A 371 8.39 17.08 1.56
C TRP A 371 9.60 17.96 1.87
N ILE A 372 9.72 19.13 1.24
CA ILE A 372 10.86 20.04 1.34
C ILE A 372 10.43 21.33 2.01
N ASN A 373 10.98 21.57 3.19
CA ASN A 373 10.94 22.83 3.92
C ASN A 373 12.31 23.09 4.56
N SER A 374 12.48 24.24 5.22
CA SER A 374 13.74 24.63 5.85
C SER A 374 14.29 23.57 6.82
N THR A 375 13.41 22.86 7.53
CA THR A 375 13.78 21.84 8.51
C THR A 375 14.09 20.51 7.84
N THR A 376 13.22 20.03 6.94
CA THR A 376 13.41 18.73 6.29
C THR A 376 14.57 18.73 5.30
N LEU A 377 14.85 19.86 4.63
CA LEU A 377 16.00 19.98 3.74
C LEU A 377 17.33 19.86 4.50
N LEU A 378 17.45 20.54 5.64
CA LEU A 378 18.62 20.41 6.51
C LEU A 378 18.77 18.99 7.05
N ALA A 379 17.68 18.38 7.52
CA ALA A 379 17.70 17.01 8.03
C ALA A 379 18.08 15.98 6.95
N ARG A 380 17.64 16.17 5.70
CA ARG A 380 18.08 15.34 4.55
C ARG A 380 19.58 15.46 4.31
N LYS A 381 20.13 16.69 4.34
CA LYS A 381 21.58 16.93 4.23
C LYS A 381 22.34 16.22 5.34
N GLN A 382 21.90 16.40 6.59
CA GLN A 382 22.53 15.79 7.77
C GLN A 382 22.52 14.26 7.70
N PHE A 383 21.42 13.66 7.26
CA PHE A 383 21.34 12.20 7.08
C PHE A 383 22.38 11.69 6.07
N VAL A 384 22.50 12.35 4.91
CA VAL A 384 23.48 11.96 3.89
C VAL A 384 24.92 12.18 4.37
N GLU A 385 25.21 13.30 5.06
CA GLU A 385 26.53 13.54 5.67
C GLU A 385 26.90 12.47 6.71
N GLN A 386 25.94 12.04 7.53
CA GLN A 386 26.15 10.95 8.50
C GLN A 386 26.41 9.62 7.80
N LEU A 387 25.67 9.34 6.73
CA LEU A 387 25.83 8.13 5.93
C LEU A 387 27.26 8.01 5.36
N PHE A 388 27.79 9.10 4.79
CA PHE A 388 29.15 9.12 4.24
C PHE A 388 30.25 9.04 5.31
N ARG A 389 30.08 9.69 6.47
CA ARG A 389 31.03 9.53 7.58
C ARG A 389 31.08 8.09 8.08
N ALA A 390 29.92 7.43 8.14
CA ALA A 390 29.83 6.03 8.53
C ALA A 390 30.52 5.11 7.52
N THR A 391 30.40 5.36 6.20
CA THR A 391 31.11 4.59 5.18
C THR A 391 32.61 4.84 5.14
N GLU A 392 33.08 6.06 5.36
CA GLU A 392 34.52 6.36 5.48
C GLU A 392 35.14 5.62 6.69
N THR A 393 34.42 5.60 7.81
CA THR A 393 34.85 4.89 9.03
C THR A 393 34.75 3.37 8.86
N ALA A 394 33.70 2.90 8.18
CA ALA A 394 33.49 1.49 7.87
C ALA A 394 34.46 0.98 6.83
N GLY A 395 34.92 1.79 5.86
CA GLY A 395 35.96 1.43 4.88
C GLY A 395 37.33 1.16 5.50
N MET A 396 37.53 1.47 6.78
CA MET A 396 38.66 0.98 7.59
C MET A 396 38.45 -0.44 8.17
N ARG A 397 37.28 -1.05 7.94
CA ARG A 397 36.92 -2.44 8.25
C ARG A 397 36.32 -3.11 7.00
N ALA A 398 36.58 -4.40 6.80
CA ALA A 398 36.22 -5.08 5.54
C ALA A 398 34.69 -5.03 5.24
N PRO A 399 34.28 -5.03 3.95
CA PRO A 399 32.88 -4.90 3.53
C PRO A 399 31.99 -6.04 4.02
N ALA A 400 30.73 -5.70 4.33
CA ALA A 400 29.77 -6.54 5.06
C ALA A 400 29.21 -7.77 4.31
N HIS A 401 29.65 -8.03 3.07
CA HIS A 401 29.23 -9.24 2.34
C HIS A 401 29.87 -10.55 2.83
N ALA A 402 30.65 -10.53 3.92
CA ALA A 402 31.29 -11.73 4.45
C ALA A 402 30.61 -12.37 5.68
N ILE A 403 29.56 -11.79 6.28
CA ILE A 403 28.93 -12.39 7.47
C ILE A 403 27.40 -12.26 7.45
N ALA A 404 26.77 -13.00 6.54
CA ALA A 404 25.40 -13.47 6.72
C ALA A 404 25.30 -14.87 6.12
N GLN A 405 25.82 -15.86 6.84
CA GLN A 405 25.45 -17.25 6.60
C GLN A 405 23.94 -17.38 6.91
N PRO A 406 23.10 -17.84 5.98
CA PRO A 406 21.72 -18.13 6.30
C PRO A 406 21.72 -19.34 7.24
N VAL A 407 21.39 -19.11 8.52
CA VAL A 407 20.98 -20.21 9.38
C VAL A 407 19.63 -20.69 8.83
N PRO A 408 19.48 -21.94 8.39
CA PRO A 408 18.20 -22.43 7.90
C PRO A 408 17.26 -22.59 9.11
N ASN A 409 16.52 -21.54 9.44
CA ASN A 409 15.50 -21.64 10.47
C ASN A 409 14.22 -22.19 9.81
N ALA A 410 14.03 -23.50 9.93
CA ALA A 410 12.82 -24.20 9.57
C ALA A 410 11.68 -23.76 10.51
N ARG A 411 11.09 -22.59 10.23
CA ARG A 411 9.73 -22.10 10.60
C ARG A 411 9.66 -20.59 10.36
N ALA A 412 9.73 -20.18 9.10
CA ALA A 412 9.06 -18.95 8.70
C ALA A 412 7.55 -19.23 8.81
N GLN A 413 6.95 -18.93 9.97
CA GLN A 413 5.50 -18.94 10.06
C GLN A 413 5.00 -17.75 9.24
N ALA A 414 4.40 -18.05 8.09
CA ALA A 414 3.61 -17.10 7.34
C ALA A 414 2.64 -16.40 8.29
N MET A 415 2.46 -15.09 8.11
CA MET A 415 1.43 -14.34 8.82
C MET A 415 0.11 -15.11 8.75
N PRO A 416 -0.63 -15.26 9.86
CA PRO A 416 -1.84 -16.06 9.87
C PRO A 416 -2.83 -15.48 8.86
N VAL A 417 -3.06 -16.24 7.79
CA VAL A 417 -4.06 -15.95 6.77
C VAL A 417 -5.42 -16.06 7.45
N ALA A 418 -6.18 -14.98 7.47
CA ALA A 418 -7.59 -15.04 7.82
C ALA A 418 -8.30 -15.88 6.76
N ALA A 419 -8.80 -17.06 7.14
CA ALA A 419 -9.61 -17.88 6.25
C ALA A 419 -10.93 -17.14 5.92
N PRO A 420 -11.42 -17.18 4.67
CA PRO A 420 -12.75 -16.68 4.37
C PRO A 420 -13.79 -17.53 5.10
N ALA A 421 -14.75 -16.87 5.74
CA ALA A 421 -15.87 -17.52 6.40
C ALA A 421 -16.71 -18.29 5.35
N SER A 422 -16.85 -19.60 5.54
CA SER A 422 -17.76 -20.41 4.76
C SER A 422 -19.21 -20.08 5.16
N VAL A 423 -19.99 -19.60 4.21
CA VAL A 423 -21.43 -19.42 4.37
C VAL A 423 -22.08 -20.80 4.27
N ALA A 424 -22.45 -21.38 5.40
CA ALA A 424 -23.29 -22.57 5.44
C ALA A 424 -24.72 -22.19 5.02
N GLY A 425 -25.08 -22.52 3.79
CA GLY A 425 -26.43 -22.35 3.27
C GLY A 425 -27.42 -23.30 3.97
N VAL A 426 -28.43 -22.72 4.62
CA VAL A 426 -29.62 -23.43 5.07
C VAL A 426 -30.51 -23.67 3.84
N ARG A 427 -30.52 -24.89 3.31
CA ARG A 427 -31.58 -25.36 2.41
C ARG A 427 -32.60 -26.13 3.24
N GLY A 428 -33.80 -25.56 3.35
CA GLY A 428 -34.98 -26.27 3.82
C GLY A 428 -35.43 -27.32 2.79
N ALA A 429 -35.93 -28.45 3.29
CA ALA A 429 -36.70 -29.41 2.52
C ALA A 429 -38.20 -29.18 2.80
N PRO A 430 -39.09 -29.23 1.79
CA PRO A 430 -40.52 -29.29 2.03
C PRO A 430 -40.96 -30.74 2.31
N ALA A 431 -42.16 -30.86 2.88
CA ALA A 431 -42.86 -32.12 3.13
C ALA A 431 -43.15 -32.93 1.86
#